data_AF-A0A950GEF7-F1
#
_entry.id   AF-A0A950GEF7-F1
#
_cell.length_a   1.000
_cell.length_b   1.000
_cell.length_c   1.000
_cell.angle_alpha   90.00
_cell.angle_beta   90.00
_cell.angle_gamma   90.00
#
_symmetry.space_group_name_H-M   'P 1'
#
loop_
_entity.id
_entity.type
_entity.pdbx_description
1 polymer ?
#
loop_
_entity_poly.entity_id
_entity_poly.type
_entity_poly.pdbx_seq_one_letter_code
_entity_poly.pdbx_strand_id
1 'polypeptide(L)' 'SSGARSEVLLTYGNASRPGSPHIADQLPQFENKALRRAWRDRGTVEQNTVKREPF' A
#
# COMPACT_ATOMS: atom_id res chain seq x y z
N SER A 1 -1.49 -15.32 14.07
CA SER A 1 -0.57 -16.29 13.46
C SER A 1 0.79 -15.63 13.27
N SER A 2 1.89 -16.34 13.46
CA SER A 2 3.25 -15.85 13.19
C SER A 2 3.58 -15.87 11.69
N GLY A 3 2.68 -15.32 10.87
CA GLY A 3 2.81 -15.32 9.41
C GLY A 3 4.02 -14.53 8.93
N ALA A 4 4.46 -14.81 7.68
CA ALA A 4 5.63 -14.13 7.11
C ALA A 4 5.45 -12.60 7.10
N ARG A 5 6.51 -11.90 7.53
CA ARG A 5 6.63 -10.44 7.47
C ARG A 5 7.29 -10.06 6.15
N SER A 6 6.77 -9.01 5.53
CA SER A 6 7.27 -8.47 4.28
C SER A 6 7.06 -6.96 4.24
N GLU A 7 7.89 -6.32 3.41
CA GLU A 7 7.86 -4.92 3.09
C GLU A 7 7.91 -4.76 1.57
N VAL A 8 7.26 -3.73 1.04
CA VAL A 8 6.98 -3.55 -0.39
C VAL A 8 7.05 -2.08 -0.77
N LEU A 9 7.25 -1.83 -2.07
CA LEU A 9 7.20 -0.51 -2.67
C LEU A 9 6.75 -0.64 -4.14
N LEU A 10 5.93 0.30 -4.60
CA LEU A 10 5.52 0.42 -6.00
C LEU A 10 6.01 1.76 -6.55
N THR A 11 7.03 1.75 -7.41
CA THR A 11 7.64 2.99 -7.94
C THR A 11 6.71 3.77 -8.89
N TYR A 12 5.69 3.12 -9.46
CA TYR A 12 4.68 3.74 -10.32
C TYR A 12 3.27 3.68 -9.71
N GLY A 13 3.19 3.55 -8.39
CA GLY A 13 1.92 3.51 -7.68
C GLY A 13 1.06 2.28 -8.01
N ASN A 14 -0.21 2.30 -7.60
CA ASN A 14 -1.14 1.18 -7.78
C ASN A 14 -2.32 1.50 -8.72
N ALA A 15 -2.43 2.72 -9.24
CA ALA A 15 -3.48 3.08 -10.20
C ALA A 15 -3.01 4.18 -11.16
N SER A 16 -3.24 3.97 -12.45
CA SER A 16 -2.79 4.85 -13.55
C SER A 16 -3.93 5.61 -14.25
N ARG A 17 -5.18 5.51 -13.76
CA ARG A 17 -6.30 6.28 -14.32
C ARG A 17 -6.04 7.79 -14.15
N PRO A 18 -6.38 8.63 -15.15
CA PRO A 18 -6.27 10.08 -15.02
C PRO A 18 -6.97 10.59 -13.77
N GLY A 19 -6.32 11.48 -13.02
CA GLY A 19 -6.82 12.03 -11.76
C GLY A 19 -6.70 11.12 -10.53
N SER A 20 -6.19 9.89 -10.67
CA SER A 20 -5.91 9.02 -9.53
C SER A 20 -4.81 9.61 -8.65
N PRO A 21 -4.99 9.69 -7.31
CA PRO A 21 -3.92 10.11 -6.41
C PRO A 21 -2.82 9.05 -6.25
N HIS A 22 -3.07 7.81 -6.71
CA HIS A 22 -2.23 6.65 -6.40
C HIS A 22 -1.20 6.28 -7.48
N ILE A 23 -0.85 7.19 -8.40
CA ILE A 23 0.16 6.95 -9.44
C ILE A 23 1.60 7.25 -8.96
N ALA A 24 1.74 8.22 -8.04
CA ALA A 24 3.04 8.73 -7.59
C ALA A 24 3.15 8.85 -6.06
N ASP A 25 2.15 8.37 -5.32
CA ASP A 25 2.05 8.53 -3.86
C ASP A 25 3.15 7.82 -3.06
N GLN A 26 3.96 6.99 -3.73
CA GLN A 26 5.06 6.23 -3.15
C GLN A 26 6.46 6.69 -3.56
N LEU A 27 6.56 7.71 -4.43
CA LEU A 27 7.84 8.27 -4.82
C LEU A 27 8.67 8.81 -3.63
N PRO A 28 8.08 9.44 -2.59
CA PRO A 28 8.85 9.86 -1.44
C PRO A 28 9.54 8.69 -0.71
N GLN A 29 8.89 7.53 -0.61
CA GLN A 29 9.49 6.33 -0.02
C GLN A 29 10.61 5.78 -0.89
N PHE A 30 10.45 5.80 -2.22
CA PHE A 30 11.51 5.42 -3.16
C PHE A 30 12.76 6.30 -3.01
N GLU A 31 12.57 7.63 -2.99
CA GLU A 31 13.66 8.60 -2.80
C GLU A 31 14.42 8.34 -1.49
N ASN A 32 13.69 8.06 -0.41
CA ASN A 32 14.24 7.79 0.91
C ASN A 32 14.73 6.35 1.12
N LYS A 33 14.70 5.49 0.08
CA LYS A 33 15.01 4.05 0.18
C LYS A 33 14.23 3.34 1.30
N ALA A 34 13.00 3.78 1.55
CA ALA A 34 12.11 3.25 2.55
C ALA A 34 11.11 2.27 1.90
N LEU A 35 10.83 1.16 2.60
CA LEU A 35 9.77 0.23 2.22
C LEU A 35 8.54 0.43 3.11
N ARG A 36 7.38 0.00 2.63
CA ARG A 36 6.13 0.01 3.39
C ARG A 36 5.80 -1.39 3.85
N ARG A 37 5.23 -1.54 5.06
CA ARG A 37 4.75 -2.83 5.55
C ARG A 37 3.65 -3.37 4.63
N ALA A 38 3.76 -4.63 4.20
CA ALA A 38 2.64 -5.33 3.58
C ALA A 38 1.70 -5.87 4.68
N TRP A 39 0.47 -5.36 4.74
CA TRP A 39 -0.57 -5.86 5.64
C TRP A 39 -1.09 -7.21 5.12
N ARG A 40 -1.06 -8.23 5.98
CA ARG A 40 -1.39 -9.62 5.59
C ARG A 40 -2.39 -10.28 6.52
N ASP A 41 -2.49 -9.83 7.77
CA ASP A 41 -3.50 -10.30 8.70
C ASP A 41 -4.73 -9.39 8.65
N ARG A 42 -5.89 -9.96 8.96
CA ARG A 42 -7.17 -9.24 8.90
C ARG A 42 -7.19 -8.00 9.78
N GLY A 43 -6.63 -8.07 10.98
CA GLY A 43 -6.64 -6.94 11.92
C GLY A 43 -5.90 -5.73 11.37
N THR A 44 -4.70 -5.93 10.83
CA THR A 44 -3.94 -4.82 10.22
C THR A 44 -4.58 -4.28 8.95
N VAL A 45 -5.18 -5.14 8.12
CA VAL A 45 -5.95 -4.70 6.95
C VAL A 45 -7.14 -3.83 7.37
N GLU A 46 -7.93 -4.29 8.35
CA GLU A 46 -9.12 -3.58 8.82
C GLU A 46 -8.78 -2.22 9.44
N GLN A 47 -7.70 -2.15 10.24
CA GLN A 47 -7.22 -0.91 10.86
C GLN A 47 -6.76 0.14 9.84
N ASN A 48 -6.26 -0.28 8.68
CA ASN A 48 -5.72 0.61 7.65
C ASN A 48 -6.64 0.74 6.41
N THR A 49 -7.87 0.23 6.47
CA THR A 49 -8.82 0.29 5.36
C THR A 49 -9.38 1.71 5.21
N VAL A 50 -9.08 2.37 4.09
CA VAL A 50 -9.57 3.73 3.77
C VAL A 50 -10.96 3.72 3.12
N LYS A 51 -11.28 2.67 2.34
CA LYS A 51 -12.57 2.54 1.63
C LYS A 51 -13.01 1.07 1.58
N ARG A 52 -14.32 0.82 1.70
CA ARG A 52 -14.95 -0.48 1.45
C ARG A 52 -15.96 -0.33 0.32
N GLU A 53 -15.94 -1.26 -0.62
CA GLU A 53 -16.89 -1.33 -1.74
C GLU A 53 -17.63 -2.66 -1.65
N PRO A 54 -18.93 -2.66 -1.33
CA PRO A 54 -19.74 -3.87 -1.41
C PRO A 54 -19.98 -4.23 -2.89
N PHE A 55 -20.16 -5.53 -3.16
CA PHE A 55 -20.46 -6.06 -4.48
C PHE A 55 -21.95 -5.96 -4.81
#